data_AF-A0A946UE61-F1
#
_entry.id   AF-A0A946UE61-F1
#
_cell.length_a   1.000
_cell.length_b   1.000
_cell.length_c   1.000
_cell.angle_alpha   90.00
_cell.angle_beta   90.00
_cell.angle_gamma   90.00
#
_symmetry.space_group_name_H-M   'P 1'
#
loop_
_entity.id
_entity.type
_entity.pdbx_description
1 polymer ?
#
loop_
_entity_poly.entity_id
_entity_poly.type
_entity_poly.pdbx_seq_one_letter_code
_entity_poly.pdbx_strand_id
1 'polypeptide(L)'
;TRIGTDLSNSFFYSDGFEDLPLLEAVGNPRPLNADEDLSRIARRRGWLARRFSSRGVPGFREIVRTGLVYGAFFSAAMQIVPTWLLNQSRRDAVNLAVTTWGEFGSALAGMDTRVSGEQHLWAERPAVFLFNHQSAIDVLIIAKLLRRDFTAIAKQEIANNPLVGPVFRVADTVFIDRQNQDKAIKSLRPVVHTLKNGLSIAIAPEGTRSTSDRLGPFKKGPFHIAMQAGVPIVPIVIHNASDVLPNGGFFVRPAEVCIDVLPPVHTERWSAETVDKHVAHVRAMFLEALGQETTQPARLKSVK
;
A
#
# COMPACT_ATOMS: atom_id res chain seq x y z
N THR A 1 -32.60 25.31 17.20
CA THR A 1 -31.52 25.30 18.21
C THR A 1 -30.31 26.00 17.61
N ARG A 2 -30.09 27.30 17.89
CA ARG A 2 -28.87 28.01 17.44
C ARG A 2 -27.75 27.60 18.38
N ILE A 3 -26.89 26.69 17.95
CA ILE A 3 -25.60 26.49 18.62
C ILE A 3 -24.81 27.76 18.30
N GLY A 4 -24.58 28.60 19.31
CA GLY A 4 -23.84 29.86 19.18
C GLY A 4 -22.36 29.60 18.96
N THR A 5 -22.01 29.00 17.83
CA THR A 5 -20.62 28.76 17.45
C THR A 5 -20.04 30.05 16.90
N ASP A 6 -18.95 30.51 17.52
CA ASP A 6 -18.17 31.64 17.05
C ASP A 6 -17.47 31.29 15.73
N LEU A 7 -17.93 31.90 14.63
CA LEU A 7 -17.38 31.66 13.30
C LEU A 7 -16.05 32.40 13.06
N SER A 8 -15.67 33.34 13.93
CA SER A 8 -14.41 34.09 13.79
C SER A 8 -13.16 33.19 13.90
N ASN A 9 -13.27 32.07 14.60
CA ASN A 9 -12.20 31.07 14.68
C ASN A 9 -12.38 29.87 13.74
N SER A 10 -13.42 29.89 12.89
CA SER A 10 -13.75 28.79 11.99
C SER A 10 -13.04 28.90 10.64
N PHE A 11 -12.88 27.76 9.97
CA PHE A 11 -12.37 27.65 8.60
C PHE A 11 -13.51 27.22 7.67
N PHE A 12 -13.54 27.77 6.47
CA PHE A 12 -14.48 27.35 5.43
C PHE A 12 -13.74 27.23 4.08
N TYR A 13 -14.00 26.13 3.37
CA TYR A 13 -13.30 25.74 2.15
C TYR A 13 -14.33 25.60 1.03
N SER A 14 -14.07 26.24 -0.11
CA SER A 14 -14.93 26.14 -1.30
C SER A 14 -14.14 26.44 -2.58
N ASP A 15 -14.60 25.88 -3.70
CA ASP A 15 -14.14 26.12 -5.05
C ASP A 15 -15.07 27.02 -5.89
N GLY A 16 -16.29 27.30 -5.43
CA GLY A 16 -17.32 28.02 -6.18
C GLY A 16 -17.64 29.41 -5.63
N PHE A 17 -17.86 30.38 -6.53
CA PHE A 17 -18.29 31.74 -6.18
C PHE A 17 -19.63 31.77 -5.41
N GLU A 18 -20.51 30.81 -5.65
CA GLU A 18 -21.81 30.66 -4.97
C GLU A 18 -21.68 30.57 -3.44
N ASP A 19 -20.55 30.07 -2.94
CA ASP A 19 -20.29 29.93 -1.51
C ASP A 19 -19.60 31.16 -0.89
N LEU A 20 -19.47 32.26 -1.64
CA LEU A 20 -18.86 33.49 -1.14
C LEU A 20 -19.45 33.98 0.20
N PRO A 21 -20.78 33.96 0.42
CA PRO A 21 -21.36 34.39 1.70
C PRO A 21 -20.88 33.53 2.89
N LEU A 22 -20.61 32.25 2.65
CA LEU A 22 -20.10 31.33 3.68
C LEU A 22 -18.62 31.56 3.96
N LEU A 23 -17.83 31.86 2.93
CA LEU A 23 -16.43 32.28 3.09
C LEU A 23 -16.33 33.62 3.85
N GLU A 24 -17.27 34.53 3.67
CA GLU A 24 -17.32 35.81 4.39
C GLU A 24 -17.73 35.66 5.85
N ALA A 25 -18.53 34.64 6.18
CA ALA A 25 -19.04 34.42 7.51
C ALA A 25 -17.99 33.89 8.51
N VAL A 26 -16.88 33.35 8.03
CA VAL A 26 -15.82 32.75 8.87
C VAL A 26 -14.58 33.64 8.97
N GLY A 27 -13.82 33.54 10.06
CA GLY A 27 -12.57 34.30 10.19
C GLY A 27 -11.39 33.72 9.43
N ASN A 28 -11.45 32.46 8.98
CA ASN A 28 -10.38 31.83 8.19
C ASN A 28 -10.89 31.25 6.84
N PRO A 29 -11.22 32.11 5.85
CA PRO A 29 -11.62 31.65 4.53
C PRO A 29 -10.45 30.96 3.81
N ARG A 30 -10.75 29.83 3.16
CA ARG A 30 -9.78 29.00 2.43
C ARG A 30 -10.32 28.60 1.05
N PRO A 31 -10.35 29.50 0.06
CA PRO A 31 -10.69 29.13 -1.31
C PRO A 31 -9.74 28.05 -1.83
N LEU A 32 -10.27 26.91 -2.28
CA LEU A 32 -9.51 25.78 -2.81
C LEU A 32 -9.93 25.55 -4.26
N ASN A 33 -9.01 25.56 -5.21
CA ASN A 33 -9.35 25.37 -6.63
C ASN A 33 -10.44 26.33 -7.16
N ALA A 34 -10.52 27.52 -6.55
CA ALA A 34 -11.53 28.52 -6.84
C ALA A 34 -11.69 28.79 -8.34
N ASP A 35 -12.94 28.94 -8.79
CA ASP A 35 -13.28 29.48 -10.10
C ASP A 35 -12.67 30.87 -10.32
N GLU A 36 -12.83 31.43 -11.53
CA GLU A 36 -12.18 32.69 -11.88
C GLU A 36 -12.64 33.86 -11.01
N ASP A 37 -13.94 33.91 -10.69
CA ASP A 37 -14.56 35.01 -9.94
C ASP A 37 -14.17 34.96 -8.46
N LEU A 38 -14.25 33.78 -7.83
CA LEU A 38 -13.79 33.57 -6.47
C LEU A 38 -12.28 33.77 -6.36
N SER A 39 -11.50 33.33 -7.35
CA SER A 39 -10.05 33.59 -7.41
C SER A 39 -9.71 35.08 -7.48
N ARG A 40 -10.53 35.89 -8.19
CA ARG A 40 -10.37 37.35 -8.26
C ARG A 40 -10.67 38.01 -6.92
N ILE A 41 -11.68 37.52 -6.19
CA ILE A 41 -12.07 38.02 -4.87
C ILE A 41 -11.04 37.64 -3.81
N ALA A 42 -10.63 36.37 -3.78
CA ALA A 42 -9.61 35.89 -2.86
C ALA A 42 -8.31 36.71 -2.96
N ARG A 43 -7.86 37.02 -4.18
CA ARG A 43 -6.71 37.90 -4.42
C ARG A 43 -6.92 39.32 -3.89
N ARG A 44 -8.08 39.93 -4.16
CA ARG A 44 -8.40 41.29 -3.68
C ARG A 44 -8.47 41.36 -2.15
N ARG A 45 -8.95 40.30 -1.50
CA ARG A 45 -9.14 40.25 -0.04
C ARG A 45 -7.94 39.69 0.73
N GLY A 46 -6.87 39.30 0.03
CA GLY A 46 -5.69 38.68 0.66
C GLY A 46 -6.00 37.32 1.32
N TRP A 47 -7.05 36.62 0.87
CA TRP A 47 -7.36 35.30 1.40
C TRP A 47 -6.32 34.28 0.93
N LEU A 48 -5.98 33.34 1.80
CA LEU A 48 -5.08 32.23 1.48
C LEU A 48 -5.80 31.22 0.57
N ALA A 49 -5.79 31.51 -0.73
CA ALA A 49 -6.26 30.60 -1.75
C ALA A 49 -5.18 29.58 -2.10
N ARG A 50 -5.56 28.30 -2.22
CA ARG A 50 -4.68 27.24 -2.73
C ARG A 50 -5.28 26.64 -3.99
N ARG A 51 -4.44 26.43 -5.01
CA ARG A 51 -4.79 25.61 -6.17
C ARG A 51 -4.03 24.31 -6.09
N PHE A 52 -4.78 23.22 -6.13
CA PHE A 52 -4.30 21.86 -6.28
C PHE A 52 -4.62 21.42 -7.71
N SER A 53 -3.59 21.26 -8.53
CA SER A 53 -3.76 20.63 -9.83
C SER A 53 -4.10 19.16 -9.65
N SER A 54 -5.20 18.70 -10.26
CA SER A 54 -5.31 17.28 -10.60
C SER A 54 -4.11 16.89 -11.45
N ARG A 55 -3.71 15.62 -11.37
CA ARG A 55 -2.63 15.04 -12.18
C ARG A 55 -2.81 15.30 -13.69
N GLY A 56 -3.99 15.73 -14.14
CA GLY A 56 -4.29 16.00 -15.54
C GLY A 56 -4.45 14.71 -16.32
N VAL A 57 -4.84 14.83 -17.59
CA VAL A 57 -4.88 13.68 -18.51
C VAL A 57 -3.45 13.17 -18.78
N PRO A 58 -3.26 11.85 -18.90
CA PRO A 58 -1.96 11.29 -19.23
C PRO A 58 -1.52 11.76 -20.61
N GLY A 59 -0.25 12.13 -20.76
CA GLY A 59 0.36 12.35 -22.06
C GLY A 59 0.72 11.04 -22.74
N PHE A 60 1.22 11.13 -23.97
CA PHE A 60 1.67 9.97 -24.75
C PHE A 60 2.77 9.17 -24.01
N ARG A 61 3.67 9.85 -23.30
CA ARG A 61 4.76 9.21 -22.54
C ARG A 61 4.22 8.36 -21.39
N GLU A 62 3.23 8.84 -20.64
CA GLU A 62 2.58 8.09 -19.57
C GLU A 62 1.83 6.88 -20.10
N ILE A 63 1.17 6.99 -21.25
CA ILE A 63 0.49 5.87 -21.90
C ILE A 63 1.50 4.78 -22.28
N VAL A 64 2.58 5.15 -22.99
CA VAL A 64 3.64 4.21 -23.39
C VAL A 64 4.29 3.58 -22.15
N ARG A 65 4.67 4.38 -21.16
CA ARG A 65 5.23 3.90 -19.89
C ARG A 65 4.31 2.88 -19.22
N THR A 66 3.03 3.20 -19.11
CA THR A 66 2.03 2.32 -18.49
C THR A 66 1.96 1.00 -19.23
N GLY A 67 1.87 1.05 -20.57
CA GLY A 67 1.91 -0.15 -21.41
C GLY A 67 3.17 -0.98 -21.21
N LEU A 68 4.35 -0.35 -21.12
CA LEU A 68 5.62 -1.03 -20.87
C LEU A 68 5.68 -1.69 -19.49
N VAL A 69 5.17 -1.05 -18.44
CA VAL A 69 5.14 -1.62 -17.07
C VAL A 69 4.25 -2.87 -17.01
N TYR A 70 3.05 -2.82 -17.60
CA TYR A 70 2.19 -3.99 -17.69
C TYR A 70 2.76 -5.06 -18.63
N GLY A 71 3.37 -4.65 -19.74
CA GLY A 71 4.09 -5.54 -20.65
C GLY A 71 5.24 -6.28 -19.96
N ALA A 72 5.98 -5.59 -19.09
CA ALA A 72 7.07 -6.19 -18.31
C ALA A 72 6.55 -7.32 -17.42
N PHE A 73 5.39 -7.15 -16.77
CA PHE A 73 4.76 -8.22 -15.98
C PHE A 73 4.50 -9.48 -16.83
N PHE A 74 3.84 -9.33 -17.97
CA PHE A 74 3.53 -10.48 -18.83
C PHE A 74 4.80 -11.11 -19.43
N SER A 75 5.78 -10.28 -19.82
CA SER A 75 7.06 -10.78 -20.34
C SER A 75 7.85 -11.58 -19.30
N ALA A 76 7.79 -11.19 -18.03
CA ALA A 76 8.38 -11.94 -16.93
C ALA A 76 7.61 -13.25 -16.66
N ALA A 77 6.27 -13.20 -16.69
CA ALA A 77 5.44 -14.39 -16.54
C ALA A 77 5.69 -15.43 -17.64
N MET A 78 5.92 -14.99 -18.88
CA MET A 78 6.25 -15.87 -20.01
C MET A 78 7.58 -16.63 -19.83
N GLN A 79 8.49 -16.14 -18.98
CA GLN A 79 9.76 -16.82 -18.68
C GLN A 79 9.58 -18.01 -17.74
N ILE A 80 8.47 -18.08 -16.99
CA ILE A 80 8.29 -19.11 -15.97
C ILE A 80 8.32 -20.53 -16.55
N VAL A 81 7.56 -20.80 -17.62
CA VAL A 81 7.49 -22.16 -18.19
C VAL A 81 8.83 -22.61 -18.80
N PRO A 82 9.49 -21.82 -19.68
CA PRO A 82 10.80 -22.18 -20.21
C PRO A 82 11.84 -22.41 -19.11
N THR A 83 11.94 -21.51 -18.13
CA THR A 83 12.91 -21.65 -17.03
C THR A 83 12.59 -22.84 -16.15
N TRP A 84 11.30 -23.14 -15.91
CA TRP A 84 10.91 -24.32 -15.15
C TRP A 84 11.33 -25.61 -15.88
N LEU A 85 11.12 -25.69 -17.20
CA LEU A 85 11.52 -26.85 -18.00
C LEU A 85 13.05 -27.05 -18.02
N LEU A 86 13.81 -25.95 -18.12
CA LEU A 86 15.28 -26.00 -18.18
C LEU A 86 15.92 -26.31 -16.82
N ASN A 87 15.45 -25.65 -15.76
CA ASN A 87 16.05 -25.77 -14.43
C ASN A 87 15.42 -26.89 -13.58
N GLN A 88 14.33 -27.51 -14.07
CA GLN A 88 13.54 -28.52 -13.36
C GLN A 88 13.03 -28.06 -11.98
N SER A 89 12.98 -26.74 -11.77
CA SER A 89 12.60 -26.11 -10.51
C SER A 89 11.60 -25.00 -10.79
N ARG A 90 10.34 -25.23 -10.40
CA ARG A 90 9.28 -24.22 -10.50
C ARG A 90 9.64 -22.99 -9.66
N ARG A 91 10.30 -23.19 -8.52
CA ARG A 91 10.64 -22.10 -7.60
C ARG A 91 11.68 -21.17 -8.20
N ASP A 92 12.72 -21.71 -8.82
CA ASP A 92 13.75 -20.89 -9.49
C ASP A 92 13.17 -20.12 -10.67
N ALA A 93 12.23 -20.72 -11.41
CA ALA A 93 11.53 -20.05 -12.49
C ALA A 93 10.68 -18.86 -12.01
N VAL A 94 9.94 -19.04 -10.90
CA VAL A 94 9.18 -17.95 -10.28
C VAL A 94 10.11 -16.88 -9.72
N ASN A 95 11.19 -17.26 -9.05
CA ASN A 95 12.18 -16.33 -8.49
C ASN A 95 12.82 -15.47 -9.59
N LEU A 96 13.16 -16.07 -10.74
CA LEU A 96 13.66 -15.34 -11.91
C LEU A 96 12.61 -14.36 -12.44
N ALA A 97 11.39 -14.82 -12.68
CA ALA A 97 10.31 -13.97 -13.20
C ALA A 97 10.03 -12.77 -12.27
N VAL A 98 9.98 -13.01 -10.96
CA VAL A 98 9.76 -11.96 -9.95
C VAL A 98 10.91 -10.95 -9.95
N THR A 99 12.16 -11.42 -9.99
CA THR A 99 13.34 -10.54 -10.03
C THR A 99 13.35 -9.71 -11.31
N THR A 100 13.13 -10.34 -12.47
CA THR A 100 13.05 -9.66 -13.77
C THR A 100 11.93 -8.61 -13.76
N TRP A 101 10.74 -8.96 -13.28
CA TRP A 101 9.64 -8.00 -13.21
C TRP A 101 9.95 -6.84 -12.26
N GLY A 102 10.50 -7.13 -11.07
CA GLY A 102 10.88 -6.13 -10.08
C GLY A 102 11.88 -5.11 -10.64
N GLU A 103 12.95 -5.57 -11.28
CA GLU A 103 13.99 -4.68 -11.81
C GLU A 103 13.54 -3.94 -13.07
N PHE A 104 13.09 -4.65 -14.11
CA PHE A 104 12.70 -4.01 -15.36
C PHE A 104 11.41 -3.19 -15.21
N GLY A 105 10.42 -3.72 -14.49
CA GLY A 105 9.16 -3.02 -14.25
C GLY A 105 9.37 -1.71 -13.49
N SER A 106 10.24 -1.71 -12.46
CA SER A 106 10.53 -0.49 -11.70
C SER A 106 11.27 0.56 -12.51
N ALA A 107 12.25 0.14 -13.31
CA ALA A 107 12.97 1.03 -14.23
C ALA A 107 12.02 1.65 -15.27
N LEU A 108 11.15 0.85 -15.88
CA LEU A 108 10.17 1.32 -16.87
C LEU A 108 9.13 2.26 -16.25
N ALA A 109 8.69 1.98 -15.03
CA ALA A 109 7.83 2.87 -14.25
C ALA A 109 8.50 4.23 -13.96
N GLY A 110 9.83 4.31 -14.07
CA GLY A 110 10.61 5.48 -13.69
C GLY A 110 10.58 5.72 -12.19
N MET A 111 10.57 4.64 -11.40
CA MET A 111 10.65 4.72 -9.95
C MET A 111 12.10 4.96 -9.53
N ASP A 112 12.36 6.07 -8.86
CA ASP A 112 13.62 6.29 -8.14
C ASP A 112 13.46 5.74 -6.72
N THR A 113 13.95 4.52 -6.49
CA THR A 113 13.76 3.81 -5.21
C THR A 113 14.90 4.07 -4.26
N ARG A 114 14.61 4.68 -3.11
CA ARG A 114 15.56 4.85 -2.01
C ARG A 114 15.22 3.89 -0.88
N VAL A 115 16.08 2.91 -0.63
CA VAL A 115 15.83 1.86 0.37
C VAL A 115 16.76 2.05 1.56
N SER A 116 16.19 2.24 2.74
CA SER A 116 16.88 2.19 4.01
C SER A 116 16.65 0.83 4.67
N GLY A 117 17.67 0.28 5.32
CA GLY A 117 17.57 -0.98 6.06
C GLY A 117 17.45 -2.24 5.20
N GLU A 118 17.84 -2.22 3.91
CA GLU A 118 17.70 -3.36 2.98
C GLU A 118 18.25 -4.68 3.53
N GLN A 119 19.30 -4.64 4.36
CA GLN A 119 19.85 -5.82 5.03
C GLN A 119 18.82 -6.61 5.86
N HIS A 120 17.79 -5.95 6.40
CA HIS A 120 16.75 -6.60 7.19
C HIS A 120 15.82 -7.47 6.34
N LEU A 121 15.76 -7.25 5.02
CA LEU A 121 15.05 -8.14 4.11
C LEU A 121 15.69 -9.53 4.01
N TRP A 122 16.98 -9.64 4.34
CA TRP A 122 17.81 -10.82 4.12
C TRP A 122 18.37 -11.41 5.41
N ALA A 123 18.16 -10.74 6.55
CA ALA A 123 18.68 -11.17 7.84
C ALA A 123 18.12 -12.53 8.25
N GLU A 124 16.80 -12.72 8.12
CA GLU A 124 16.10 -13.93 8.54
C GLU A 124 14.98 -14.28 7.55
N ARG A 125 15.05 -15.48 6.97
CA ARG A 125 14.00 -16.04 6.11
C ARG A 125 13.80 -17.52 6.43
N PRO A 126 12.56 -18.06 6.39
CA PRO A 126 11.32 -17.38 6.00
C PRO A 126 10.84 -16.34 7.04
N ALA A 127 10.17 -15.30 6.57
CA ALA A 127 9.61 -14.23 7.40
C ALA A 127 8.23 -13.79 6.90
N VAL A 128 7.49 -13.07 7.74
CA VAL A 128 6.29 -12.33 7.32
C VAL A 128 6.67 -10.87 7.07
N PHE A 129 6.78 -10.49 5.80
CA PHE A 129 6.99 -9.12 5.37
C PHE A 129 5.67 -8.37 5.39
N LEU A 130 5.55 -7.41 6.31
CA LEU A 130 4.39 -6.53 6.38
C LEU A 130 4.69 -5.25 5.61
N PHE A 131 3.75 -4.79 4.78
CA PHE A 131 3.87 -3.49 4.11
C PHE A 131 2.55 -2.72 4.17
N ASN A 132 2.63 -1.38 4.24
CA ASN A 132 1.44 -0.53 4.12
C ASN A 132 0.96 -0.51 2.66
N HIS A 133 -0.36 -0.52 2.46
CA HIS A 133 -0.93 -0.71 1.13
C HIS A 133 -1.58 0.56 0.60
N GLN A 134 -0.88 1.30 -0.25
CA GLN A 134 -1.35 2.58 -0.80
C GLN A 134 -1.67 2.50 -2.29
N SER A 135 -1.06 1.55 -3.02
CA SER A 135 -1.14 1.50 -4.48
C SER A 135 -1.15 0.07 -5.03
N ALA A 136 -1.56 -0.08 -6.29
CA ALA A 136 -1.32 -1.33 -7.01
C ALA A 136 0.18 -1.53 -7.34
N ILE A 137 0.98 -0.44 -7.36
CA ILE A 137 2.42 -0.52 -7.61
C ILE A 137 3.18 -1.18 -6.45
N ASP A 138 2.57 -1.27 -5.27
CA ASP A 138 3.17 -1.91 -4.09
C ASP A 138 3.63 -3.35 -4.41
N VAL A 139 2.88 -4.08 -5.26
CA VAL A 139 3.26 -5.46 -5.64
C VAL A 139 4.56 -5.47 -6.44
N LEU A 140 4.77 -4.49 -7.33
CA LEU A 140 6.02 -4.33 -8.08
C LEU A 140 7.17 -3.92 -7.16
N ILE A 141 6.91 -3.03 -6.20
CA ILE A 141 7.90 -2.63 -5.17
C ILE A 141 8.33 -3.86 -4.37
N ILE A 142 7.40 -4.66 -3.86
CA ILE A 142 7.70 -5.88 -3.11
C ILE A 142 8.46 -6.89 -3.97
N ALA A 143 8.11 -7.05 -5.25
CA ALA A 143 8.86 -7.90 -6.18
C ALA A 143 10.32 -7.45 -6.33
N LYS A 144 10.56 -6.13 -6.48
CA LYS A 144 11.92 -5.54 -6.56
C LYS A 144 12.71 -5.77 -5.27
N LEU A 145 12.10 -5.60 -4.11
CA LEU A 145 12.76 -5.70 -2.81
C LEU A 145 13.09 -7.15 -2.43
N LEU A 146 12.10 -8.04 -2.50
CA LEU A 146 12.23 -9.39 -1.95
C LEU A 146 12.90 -10.37 -2.90
N ARG A 147 12.79 -10.13 -4.22
CA ARG A 147 13.40 -10.84 -5.37
C ARG A 147 13.08 -12.33 -5.49
N ARG A 148 13.27 -13.11 -4.43
CA ARG A 148 13.15 -14.56 -4.37
C ARG A 148 12.57 -15.04 -3.05
N ASP A 149 12.12 -16.29 -3.02
CA ASP A 149 11.80 -17.04 -1.79
C ASP A 149 10.68 -16.42 -0.93
N PHE A 150 9.78 -15.68 -1.57
CA PHE A 150 8.51 -15.24 -0.97
C PHE A 150 7.29 -15.58 -1.85
N THR A 151 6.10 -15.45 -1.29
CA THR A 151 4.83 -15.38 -2.03
C THR A 151 3.90 -14.35 -1.37
N ALA A 152 2.84 -13.96 -2.07
CA ALA A 152 1.88 -12.97 -1.61
C ALA A 152 0.56 -13.62 -1.18
N ILE A 153 -0.22 -12.86 -0.40
CA ILE A 153 -1.61 -13.19 -0.11
C ILE A 153 -2.54 -12.28 -0.92
N ALA A 154 -3.28 -12.89 -1.85
CA ALA A 154 -4.21 -12.20 -2.73
C ALA A 154 -5.67 -12.44 -2.33
N LYS A 155 -6.55 -11.57 -2.82
CA LYS A 155 -8.00 -11.76 -2.73
C LYS A 155 -8.45 -12.92 -3.62
N GLN A 156 -9.43 -13.70 -3.18
CA GLN A 156 -9.95 -14.85 -3.96
C GLN A 156 -10.39 -14.47 -5.38
N GLU A 157 -10.93 -13.27 -5.55
CA GLU A 157 -11.41 -12.75 -6.83
C GLU A 157 -10.28 -12.58 -7.86
N ILE A 158 -9.04 -12.37 -7.40
CA ILE A 158 -7.86 -12.28 -8.30
C ILE A 158 -7.59 -13.63 -8.96
N ALA A 159 -7.87 -14.75 -8.28
CA ALA A 159 -7.69 -16.09 -8.84
C ALA A 159 -8.58 -16.34 -10.06
N ASN A 160 -9.73 -15.65 -10.12
CA ASN A 160 -10.73 -15.78 -11.17
C ASN A 160 -10.44 -14.91 -12.40
N ASN A 161 -9.46 -14.00 -12.32
CA ASN A 161 -9.07 -13.20 -13.48
C ASN A 161 -8.29 -14.10 -14.48
N PRO A 162 -8.72 -14.21 -15.74
CA PRO A 162 -8.09 -15.11 -16.70
C PRO A 162 -6.68 -14.67 -17.14
N LEU A 163 -6.35 -13.38 -17.03
CA LEU A 163 -5.05 -12.85 -17.45
C LEU A 163 -3.99 -13.01 -16.35
N VAL A 164 -4.33 -12.66 -15.11
CA VAL A 164 -3.36 -12.65 -14.01
C VAL A 164 -3.49 -13.84 -13.07
N GLY A 165 -4.67 -14.44 -12.95
CA GLY A 165 -4.95 -15.56 -12.05
C GLY A 165 -4.02 -16.76 -12.27
N PRO A 166 -3.79 -17.22 -13.52
CA PRO A 166 -2.83 -18.30 -13.79
C PRO A 166 -1.40 -17.98 -13.33
N VAL A 167 -0.93 -16.75 -13.56
CA VAL A 167 0.42 -16.31 -13.15
C VAL A 167 0.57 -16.37 -11.63
N PHE A 168 -0.39 -15.81 -10.89
CA PHE A 168 -0.37 -15.84 -9.43
C PHE A 168 -0.48 -17.26 -8.85
N ARG A 169 -1.22 -18.17 -9.50
CA ARG A 169 -1.28 -19.58 -9.09
C ARG A 169 0.08 -20.27 -9.25
N VAL A 170 0.76 -20.06 -10.37
CA VAL A 170 2.09 -20.63 -10.60
C VAL A 170 3.11 -20.07 -9.62
N ALA A 171 2.94 -18.81 -9.20
CA ALA A 171 3.77 -18.15 -8.19
C ALA A 171 3.42 -18.54 -6.72
N ASP A 172 2.63 -19.60 -6.50
CA ASP A 172 2.22 -20.07 -5.17
C ASP A 172 1.50 -19.00 -4.33
N THR A 173 0.77 -18.08 -4.97
CA THR A 173 0.00 -17.04 -4.27
C THR A 173 -1.12 -17.68 -3.47
N VAL A 174 -1.22 -17.34 -2.19
CA VAL A 174 -2.30 -17.82 -1.33
C VAL A 174 -3.51 -16.91 -1.51
N PHE A 175 -4.60 -17.47 -2.03
CA PHE A 175 -5.86 -16.75 -2.22
C PHE A 175 -6.75 -16.92 -0.99
N ILE A 176 -7.23 -15.79 -0.45
CA ILE A 176 -8.07 -15.76 0.76
C ILE A 176 -9.36 -15.00 0.48
N ASP A 177 -10.48 -15.60 0.87
CA ASP A 177 -11.76 -14.91 1.00
C ASP A 177 -11.78 -14.11 2.31
N ARG A 178 -11.81 -12.77 2.17
CA ARG A 178 -11.77 -11.83 3.28
C ARG A 178 -13.16 -11.45 3.81
N GLN A 179 -14.25 -11.89 3.16
CA GLN A 179 -15.62 -11.54 3.55
C GLN A 179 -16.17 -12.45 4.65
N ASN A 180 -15.58 -13.62 4.87
CA ASN A 180 -16.09 -14.62 5.81
C ASN A 180 -15.19 -14.76 7.05
N GLN A 181 -15.42 -13.90 8.06
CA GLN A 181 -14.62 -13.83 9.29
C GLN A 181 -14.60 -15.14 10.09
N ASP A 182 -15.70 -15.91 10.07
CA ASP A 182 -15.82 -17.15 10.87
C ASP A 182 -14.95 -18.30 10.37
N LYS A 183 -14.46 -18.24 9.12
CA LYS A 183 -13.50 -19.21 8.56
C LYS A 183 -12.04 -18.73 8.62
N ALA A 184 -11.79 -17.53 9.14
CA ALA A 184 -10.50 -16.86 9.02
C ALA A 184 -9.33 -17.66 9.62
N ILE A 185 -9.51 -18.41 10.73
CA ILE A 185 -8.39 -19.16 11.33
C ILE A 185 -8.02 -20.39 10.48
N LYS A 186 -9.01 -21.09 9.90
CA LYS A 186 -8.76 -22.25 9.04
C LYS A 186 -8.15 -21.85 7.69
N SER A 187 -8.54 -20.68 7.16
CA SER A 187 -7.98 -20.18 5.90
C SER A 187 -6.52 -19.72 5.99
N LEU A 188 -5.97 -19.59 7.20
CA LEU A 188 -4.56 -19.26 7.42
C LEU A 188 -3.63 -20.48 7.43
N ARG A 189 -4.15 -21.70 7.58
CA ARG A 189 -3.32 -22.93 7.63
C ARG A 189 -2.43 -23.11 6.39
N PRO A 190 -2.91 -22.88 5.15
CA PRO A 190 -2.04 -22.97 3.97
C PRO A 190 -0.87 -21.98 4.05
N VAL A 191 -1.11 -20.76 4.54
CA VAL A 191 -0.06 -19.75 4.69
C VAL A 191 1.01 -20.19 5.69
N VAL A 192 0.59 -20.74 6.83
CA VAL A 192 1.54 -21.26 7.84
C VAL A 192 2.36 -22.42 7.27
N HIS A 193 1.75 -23.30 6.47
CA HIS A 193 2.47 -24.38 5.80
C HIS A 193 3.49 -23.85 4.78
N THR A 194 3.14 -22.83 4.00
CA THR A 194 4.05 -22.15 3.07
C THR A 194 5.29 -21.60 3.78
N LEU A 195 5.10 -20.94 4.94
CA LEU A 195 6.21 -20.47 5.78
C LEU A 195 7.07 -21.61 6.30
N LYS A 196 6.46 -22.68 6.83
CA LYS A 196 7.20 -23.85 7.33
C LYS A 196 7.98 -24.60 6.25
N ASN A 197 7.59 -24.47 4.99
CA ASN A 197 8.30 -25.02 3.84
C ASN A 197 9.38 -24.06 3.29
N GLY A 198 9.72 -22.98 4.00
CA GLY A 198 10.83 -22.09 3.66
C GLY A 198 10.46 -20.88 2.81
N LEU A 199 9.18 -20.65 2.49
CA LEU A 199 8.76 -19.50 1.70
C LEU A 199 8.23 -18.37 2.58
N SER A 200 8.82 -17.18 2.45
CA SER A 200 8.34 -15.98 3.12
C SER A 200 6.98 -15.52 2.60
N ILE A 201 6.28 -14.70 3.37
CA ILE A 201 4.97 -14.15 3.00
C ILE A 201 5.04 -12.63 2.99
N ALA A 202 4.62 -12.01 1.90
CA ALA A 202 4.37 -10.57 1.84
C ALA A 202 2.87 -10.29 1.97
N ILE A 203 2.48 -9.48 2.96
CA ILE A 203 1.07 -9.16 3.21
C ILE A 203 0.88 -7.75 3.77
N ALA A 204 -0.11 -7.05 3.23
CA ALA A 204 -0.61 -5.82 3.80
C ALA A 204 -1.55 -6.08 4.99
N PRO A 205 -1.20 -5.68 6.22
CA PRO A 205 -2.00 -5.97 7.41
C PRO A 205 -3.31 -5.17 7.47
N GLU A 206 -3.46 -4.08 6.71
CA GLU A 206 -4.69 -3.29 6.58
C GLU A 206 -5.81 -4.10 5.87
N GLY A 207 -5.44 -5.02 4.97
CA GLY A 207 -6.37 -5.87 4.24
C GLY A 207 -7.14 -5.20 3.10
N THR A 208 -6.96 -3.90 2.87
CA THR A 208 -7.43 -3.14 1.71
C THR A 208 -6.42 -2.03 1.41
N ARG A 209 -6.40 -1.51 0.17
CA ARG A 209 -5.64 -0.30 -0.15
C ARG A 209 -6.20 0.88 0.63
N SER A 210 -5.34 1.71 1.20
CA SER A 210 -5.74 2.95 1.84
C SER A 210 -6.35 3.89 0.80
N THR A 211 -7.40 4.59 1.23
CA THR A 211 -8.01 5.69 0.47
C THR A 211 -7.54 7.05 0.98
N SER A 212 -6.70 7.07 2.01
CA SER A 212 -6.09 8.25 2.61
C SER A 212 -4.56 8.15 2.59
N ASP A 213 -3.91 9.28 2.82
CA ASP A 213 -2.49 9.36 3.18
C ASP A 213 -2.19 8.68 4.54
N ARG A 214 -3.19 8.53 5.40
CA ARG A 214 -3.08 7.88 6.71
C ARG A 214 -3.05 6.35 6.64
N LEU A 215 -2.27 5.76 7.54
CA LEU A 215 -2.18 4.33 7.76
C LEU A 215 -3.42 3.79 8.47
N GLY A 216 -4.07 2.79 7.86
CA GLY A 216 -5.23 2.11 8.42
C GLY A 216 -4.94 1.27 9.66
N PRO A 217 -5.99 0.70 10.28
CA PRO A 217 -5.83 -0.26 11.37
C PRO A 217 -5.28 -1.59 10.83
N PHE A 218 -4.41 -2.23 11.61
CA PHE A 218 -3.85 -3.54 11.26
C PHE A 218 -4.76 -4.67 11.74
N LYS A 219 -4.98 -5.67 10.88
CA LYS A 219 -5.69 -6.91 11.21
C LYS A 219 -4.74 -7.89 11.91
N LYS A 220 -5.27 -8.70 12.83
CA LYS A 220 -4.48 -9.68 13.62
C LYS A 220 -3.98 -10.88 12.80
N GLY A 221 -4.60 -11.18 11.66
CA GLY A 221 -4.33 -12.38 10.85
C GLY A 221 -2.84 -12.62 10.55
N PRO A 222 -2.13 -11.65 9.94
CA PRO A 222 -0.69 -11.79 9.66
C PRO A 222 0.18 -12.06 10.90
N PHE A 223 -0.20 -11.50 12.05
CA PHE A 223 0.53 -11.66 13.32
C PHE A 223 0.34 -13.09 13.86
N HIS A 224 -0.89 -13.61 13.81
CA HIS A 224 -1.14 -15.02 14.14
C HIS A 224 -0.43 -15.99 13.20
N ILE A 225 -0.33 -15.67 11.90
CA ILE A 225 0.44 -16.47 10.94
C ILE A 225 1.91 -16.54 11.37
N ALA A 226 2.53 -15.38 11.65
CA ALA A 226 3.93 -15.32 12.06
C ALA A 226 4.17 -16.12 13.35
N MET A 227 3.32 -15.95 14.36
CA MET A 227 3.37 -16.69 15.63
C MET A 227 3.24 -18.22 15.42
N GLN A 228 2.28 -18.67 14.61
CA GLN A 228 2.05 -20.10 14.37
C GLN A 228 3.15 -20.75 13.53
N ALA A 229 3.78 -19.98 12.65
CA ALA A 229 4.92 -20.41 11.85
C ALA A 229 6.24 -20.34 12.64
N GLY A 230 6.30 -19.56 13.72
CA GLY A 230 7.52 -19.34 14.51
C GLY A 230 8.56 -18.52 13.74
N VAL A 231 8.12 -17.54 12.96
CA VAL A 231 8.98 -16.70 12.11
C VAL A 231 8.90 -15.23 12.53
N PRO A 232 9.93 -14.42 12.25
CA PRO A 232 9.89 -12.98 12.51
C PRO A 232 8.95 -12.26 11.55
N ILE A 233 8.53 -11.07 11.97
CA ILE A 233 7.84 -10.09 11.14
C ILE A 233 8.84 -9.02 10.72
N VAL A 234 8.93 -8.70 9.43
CA VAL A 234 9.79 -7.62 8.93
C VAL A 234 8.91 -6.50 8.37
N PRO A 235 8.85 -5.33 9.04
CA PRO A 235 8.11 -4.17 8.54
C PRO A 235 8.80 -3.52 7.33
N ILE A 236 8.04 -3.27 6.27
CA ILE A 236 8.45 -2.52 5.07
C ILE A 236 7.52 -1.32 4.94
N VAL A 237 8.02 -0.14 5.26
CA VAL A 237 7.26 1.11 5.21
C VAL A 237 7.53 1.76 3.86
N ILE A 238 6.49 1.86 3.04
CA ILE A 238 6.54 2.42 1.69
C ILE A 238 5.96 3.83 1.71
N HIS A 239 6.74 4.78 1.23
CA HIS A 239 6.33 6.18 1.07
C HIS A 239 6.07 6.49 -0.40
N ASN A 240 5.11 7.38 -0.65
CA ASN A 240 4.87 7.98 -1.98
C ASN A 240 4.54 6.98 -3.11
N ALA A 241 4.18 5.73 -2.81
CA ALA A 241 3.78 4.76 -3.84
C ALA A 241 2.55 5.24 -4.66
N SER A 242 1.69 6.04 -4.03
CA SER A 242 0.55 6.67 -4.68
C SER A 242 0.96 7.71 -5.73
N ASP A 243 2.16 8.30 -5.65
CA ASP A 243 2.65 9.26 -6.65
C ASP A 243 2.97 8.57 -7.97
N VAL A 244 3.47 7.33 -7.89
CA VAL A 244 3.69 6.47 -9.06
C VAL A 244 2.37 6.04 -9.68
N LEU A 245 1.45 5.51 -8.87
CA LEU A 245 0.14 5.06 -9.32
C LEU A 245 -0.88 5.28 -8.19
N PRO A 246 -1.83 6.22 -8.32
CA PRO A 246 -2.81 6.47 -7.27
C PRO A 246 -3.79 5.32 -7.16
N ASN A 247 -4.42 5.17 -5.98
CA ASN A 247 -5.51 4.23 -5.83
C ASN A 247 -6.65 4.56 -6.82
N GLY A 248 -7.16 3.54 -7.52
CA GLY A 248 -8.13 3.71 -8.62
C GLY A 248 -7.55 4.27 -9.93
N GLY A 249 -6.29 4.68 -9.95
CA GLY A 249 -5.60 5.12 -11.16
C GLY A 249 -5.15 3.96 -12.05
N PHE A 250 -4.94 4.27 -13.34
CA PHE A 250 -4.43 3.32 -14.33
C PHE A 250 -3.04 3.69 -14.86
N PHE A 251 -2.76 5.00 -14.95
CA PHE A 251 -1.54 5.50 -15.60
C PHE A 251 -0.39 5.67 -14.61
N VAL A 252 0.72 5.01 -14.92
CA VAL A 252 1.96 5.05 -14.14
C VAL A 252 2.75 6.31 -14.48
N ARG A 253 3.25 6.97 -13.44
CA ARG A 253 4.10 8.17 -13.54
C ARG A 253 5.41 7.96 -12.79
N PRO A 254 6.50 8.61 -13.22
CA PRO A 254 7.77 8.49 -12.52
C PRO A 254 7.70 9.30 -11.23
N ALA A 255 8.20 8.72 -10.15
CA ALA A 255 8.25 9.36 -8.85
C ALA A 255 9.35 8.72 -8.00
N GLU A 256 9.79 9.45 -6.98
CA GLU A 256 10.63 8.90 -5.93
C GLU A 256 9.79 8.06 -4.97
N VAL A 257 10.28 6.87 -4.63
CA VAL A 257 9.66 5.96 -3.67
C VAL A 257 10.70 5.65 -2.59
N CYS A 258 10.50 6.25 -1.42
CA CYS A 258 11.32 5.97 -0.24
C CYS A 258 10.75 4.75 0.49
N ILE A 259 11.63 3.85 0.92
CA ILE A 259 11.27 2.60 1.56
C ILE A 259 12.14 2.41 2.80
N ASP A 260 11.51 2.30 3.96
CA ASP A 260 12.19 1.94 5.20
C ASP A 260 11.89 0.47 5.53
N VAL A 261 12.91 -0.37 5.46
CA VAL A 261 12.83 -1.73 5.97
C VAL A 261 13.30 -1.69 7.42
N LEU A 262 12.41 -1.99 8.35
CA LEU A 262 12.70 -1.93 9.79
C LEU A 262 13.28 -3.26 10.30
N PRO A 263 13.95 -3.26 11.46
CA PRO A 263 14.49 -4.49 12.04
C PRO A 263 13.43 -5.59 12.23
N PRO A 264 13.81 -6.88 12.11
CA PRO A 264 12.90 -7.99 12.37
C PRO A 264 12.30 -7.94 13.77
N VAL A 265 11.00 -8.19 13.86
CA VAL A 265 10.23 -8.30 15.10
C VAL A 265 9.95 -9.77 15.37
N HIS A 266 10.64 -10.29 16.37
CA HIS A 266 10.62 -11.66 16.82
C HIS A 266 9.31 -12.04 17.55
N THR A 267 8.75 -13.21 17.22
CA THR A 267 7.40 -13.63 17.67
C THR A 267 7.41 -14.75 18.71
N GLU A 268 8.58 -15.26 19.12
CA GLU A 268 8.71 -16.47 19.95
C GLU A 268 8.14 -16.29 21.36
N ARG A 269 8.08 -15.04 21.85
CA ARG A 269 7.52 -14.69 23.17
C ARG A 269 6.07 -14.20 23.10
N TRP A 270 5.44 -14.22 21.94
CA TRP A 270 4.09 -13.72 21.76
C TRP A 270 3.07 -14.79 22.13
N SER A 271 1.92 -14.34 22.62
CA SER A 271 0.80 -15.20 23.00
C SER A 271 -0.52 -14.62 22.49
N ALA A 272 -1.59 -15.41 22.52
CA ALA A 272 -2.92 -14.94 22.10
C ALA A 272 -3.40 -13.74 22.93
N GLU A 273 -3.00 -13.66 24.19
CA GLU A 273 -3.35 -12.58 25.13
C GLU A 273 -2.55 -11.30 24.87
N THR A 274 -1.35 -11.41 24.30
CA THR A 274 -0.43 -10.28 24.06
C THR A 274 -0.45 -9.78 22.62
N VAL A 275 -1.04 -10.53 21.69
CA VAL A 275 -1.06 -10.21 20.25
C VAL A 275 -1.53 -8.79 19.95
N ASP A 276 -2.53 -8.27 20.68
CA ASP A 276 -3.07 -6.93 20.44
C ASP A 276 -2.05 -5.83 20.76
N LYS A 277 -1.24 -6.04 21.80
CA LYS A 277 -0.15 -5.13 22.14
C LYS A 277 0.92 -5.14 21.04
N HIS A 278 1.24 -6.33 20.53
CA HIS A 278 2.23 -6.48 19.46
C HIS A 278 1.76 -5.90 18.12
N VAL A 279 0.48 -6.08 17.77
CA VAL A 279 -0.13 -5.43 16.61
C VAL A 279 -0.04 -3.91 16.74
N ALA A 280 -0.39 -3.37 17.91
CA ALA A 280 -0.31 -1.94 18.17
C ALA A 280 1.15 -1.42 18.11
N HIS A 281 2.10 -2.17 18.67
CA HIS A 281 3.52 -1.84 18.63
C HIS A 281 4.06 -1.79 17.20
N VAL A 282 3.83 -2.84 16.41
CA VAL A 282 4.28 -2.87 15.00
C VAL A 282 3.60 -1.77 14.20
N ARG A 283 2.31 -1.51 14.41
CA ARG A 283 1.63 -0.37 13.76
C ARG A 283 2.26 0.97 14.15
N ALA A 284 2.66 1.14 15.41
CA ALA A 284 3.33 2.36 15.86
C ALA A 284 4.67 2.57 15.14
N MET A 285 5.44 1.51 14.89
CA MET A 285 6.67 1.59 14.08
C MET A 285 6.39 2.11 12.66
N PHE A 286 5.30 1.67 12.01
CA PHE A 286 4.90 2.22 10.71
C PHE A 286 4.51 3.69 10.79
N LEU A 287 3.74 4.08 11.82
CA LEU A 287 3.32 5.48 11.98
C LEU A 287 4.51 6.40 12.20
N GLU A 288 5.45 5.99 13.06
CA GLU A 288 6.67 6.73 13.33
C GLU A 288 7.51 6.91 12.05
N ALA A 289 7.75 5.83 11.31
CA ALA A 289 8.46 5.89 10.04
C ALA A 289 7.74 6.79 9.01
N LEU A 290 6.40 6.74 8.94
CA LEU A 290 5.58 7.59 8.09
C LEU A 290 5.45 9.06 8.59
N GLY A 291 6.01 9.41 9.75
CA GLY A 291 5.83 10.73 10.37
C GLY A 291 4.38 11.04 10.78
N GLN A 292 3.58 10.00 11.04
CA GLN A 292 2.17 10.12 11.42
C GLN A 292 1.99 10.02 12.94
N GLU A 293 1.01 10.73 13.48
CA GLU A 293 0.68 10.65 14.90
C GLU A 293 0.30 9.22 15.31
N THR A 294 0.87 8.76 16.43
CA THR A 294 0.58 7.44 17.01
C THR A 294 -0.77 7.38 17.73
N THR A 295 -1.39 8.53 17.96
CA THR A 295 -2.69 8.65 18.64
C THR A 295 -3.82 8.23 17.69
N GLN A 296 -4.65 7.27 18.10
CA GLN A 296 -5.86 6.93 17.34
C GLN A 296 -6.71 8.20 17.14
N PRO A 297 -7.12 8.55 15.90
CA PRO A 297 -8.11 9.61 15.74
C PRO A 297 -9.36 9.19 16.53
N ALA A 298 -9.79 10.05 17.44
CA ALA A 298 -11.00 9.84 18.22
C ALA A 298 -12.13 9.45 17.26
N ARG A 299 -12.80 8.32 17.52
CA ARG A 299 -14.01 7.94 16.80
C ARG A 299 -14.94 9.15 16.82
N LEU A 300 -15.13 9.79 15.66
CA LEU A 300 -16.26 10.70 15.46
C LEU A 300 -17.49 9.87 15.78
N LYS A 301 -18.12 10.13 16.92
CA LYS A 301 -19.37 9.51 17.31
C LYS A 301 -20.34 9.79 16.16
N SER A 302 -20.88 8.75 15.54
CA SER A 302 -21.95 8.91 14.57
C SER A 302 -23.06 9.68 15.28
N VAL A 303 -23.31 10.90 14.83
CA VAL A 303 -24.52 11.63 15.21
C VAL A 303 -25.66 10.79 14.63
N LYS A 304 -26.47 10.21 15.52
CA LYS A 304 -27.73 9.55 15.15
C LYS A 304 -28.72 10.59 14.63
#